data_AF-A0A4Q9FFZ6-F1
#
_entry.id   AF-A0A4Q9FFZ6-F1
#
_cell.length_a   1.000
_cell.length_b   1.000
_cell.length_c   1.000
_cell.angle_alpha   90.00
_cell.angle_beta   90.00
_cell.angle_gamma   90.00
#
_symmetry.space_group_name_H-M   'P 1'
#
loop_
_entity.id
_entity.type
_entity.pdbx_description
1 polymer ?
#
loop_
_entity_poly.entity_id
_entity_poly.type
_entity_poly.pdbx_seq_one_letter_code
_entity_poly.pdbx_strand_id
1 'polypeptide(L)'
;MKIVKKIGLVLLMVFIIAQFFGPEKNDGDIASVSAFEAETNPPEDVKLILRNACYDCHSDATRYPWYNSITPVNYWLAGHVKDGKKHFNVSKWEGNSVKRKDHKFEELIEEVEEGEMPLNSYTWTHGDAKLTEAQVKTVIDWAKQVRVMYGLQPKPE
;
A
#
# COMPACT_ATOMS: atom_id res chain seq x y z
N MET A 1 -15.66 -42.96 3.83
CA MET A 1 -16.54 -42.18 2.90
C MET A 1 -17.60 -41.34 3.62
N LYS A 2 -18.45 -41.89 4.51
CA LYS A 2 -19.52 -41.11 5.17
C LYS A 2 -19.01 -40.00 6.09
N ILE A 3 -17.92 -40.23 6.82
CA ILE A 3 -17.33 -39.24 7.74
C ILE A 3 -16.70 -38.07 6.98
N VAL A 4 -15.91 -38.35 5.92
CA VAL A 4 -15.33 -37.30 5.05
C VAL A 4 -16.41 -36.41 4.43
N LYS A 5 -17.52 -37.01 3.96
CA LYS A 5 -18.67 -36.25 3.44
C LYS A 5 -19.31 -35.32 4.49
N LYS A 6 -19.46 -35.80 5.74
CA LYS A 6 -19.99 -34.97 6.85
C LYS A 6 -19.03 -33.84 7.21
N ILE A 7 -17.72 -34.10 7.30
CA ILE A 7 -16.71 -33.07 7.58
C ILE A 7 -16.72 -32.01 6.48
N GLY A 8 -16.72 -32.41 5.21
CA GLY A 8 -16.78 -31.48 4.08
C GLY A 8 -18.04 -30.60 4.11
N LEU A 9 -19.20 -31.17 4.47
CA LEU A 9 -20.45 -30.40 4.57
C LEU A 9 -20.43 -29.39 5.73
N VAL A 10 -19.85 -29.77 6.88
CA VAL A 10 -19.66 -28.84 8.00
C VAL A 10 -18.70 -27.71 7.60
N LEU A 11 -17.57 -28.02 6.97
CA LEU A 11 -16.61 -27.01 6.51
C LEU A 11 -17.24 -26.07 5.48
N LEU A 12 -18.04 -26.59 4.54
CA LEU A 12 -18.75 -25.77 3.56
C LEU A 12 -19.76 -24.84 4.24
N MET A 13 -20.51 -25.34 5.22
CA MET A 13 -21.45 -24.52 5.98
C MET A 13 -20.74 -23.40 6.75
N VAL A 14 -19.63 -23.73 7.42
CA VAL A 14 -18.79 -22.73 8.11
C VAL A 14 -18.24 -21.71 7.11
N PHE A 15 -17.75 -22.15 5.95
CA PHE A 15 -17.24 -21.26 4.90
C PHE A 15 -18.31 -20.29 4.38
N ILE A 16 -19.53 -20.78 4.13
CA ILE A 16 -20.67 -19.94 3.69
C ILE A 16 -21.03 -18.93 4.78
N ILE A 17 -21.14 -19.35 6.04
CA ILE A 17 -21.42 -18.44 7.16
C ILE A 17 -20.31 -17.38 7.29
N ALA A 18 -19.05 -17.76 7.11
CA ALA A 18 -17.92 -16.84 7.19
C ALA A 18 -17.93 -15.76 6.10
N GLN A 19 -18.58 -15.98 4.94
CA GLN A 19 -18.69 -14.94 3.89
C GLN A 19 -19.53 -13.74 4.32
N PHE A 20 -20.39 -13.87 5.36
CA PHE A 20 -21.19 -12.77 5.87
C PHE A 20 -20.43 -11.84 6.83
N PHE A 21 -19.19 -12.17 7.18
CA PHE A 21 -18.33 -11.39 8.06
C PHE A 21 -17.07 -10.94 7.31
N GLY A 22 -16.64 -9.70 7.53
CA GLY A 22 -15.46 -9.13 6.90
C GLY A 22 -14.92 -7.92 7.66
N PRO A 23 -13.68 -7.50 7.35
CA PRO A 23 -13.12 -6.26 7.89
C PRO A 23 -13.81 -5.03 7.29
N GLU A 24 -13.69 -3.90 7.99
CA GLU A 24 -14.04 -2.58 7.43
C GLU A 24 -13.12 -2.28 6.23
N LYS A 25 -13.70 -1.71 5.16
CA LYS A 25 -12.95 -1.36 3.96
C LYS A 25 -12.19 -0.05 4.18
N ASN A 26 -11.04 0.07 3.52
CA ASN A 26 -10.31 1.34 3.39
C ASN A 26 -10.90 2.13 2.21
N ASP A 27 -12.11 2.66 2.40
CA ASP A 27 -12.91 3.36 1.39
C ASP A 27 -12.96 4.88 1.63
N GLY A 28 -11.91 5.43 2.24
CA GLY A 28 -11.72 6.87 2.37
C GLY A 28 -11.49 7.58 1.05
N ASP A 29 -11.25 8.89 1.12
CA ASP A 29 -11.06 9.72 -0.06
C ASP A 29 -9.60 9.70 -0.54
N ILE A 30 -9.39 9.48 -1.84
CA ILE A 30 -8.08 9.59 -2.47
C ILE A 30 -7.50 11.00 -2.35
N ALA A 31 -8.34 12.02 -2.18
CA ALA A 31 -7.90 13.39 -1.88
C ALA A 31 -7.01 13.48 -0.63
N SER A 32 -7.04 12.47 0.25
CA SER A 32 -6.15 12.37 1.40
C SER A 32 -4.66 12.37 1.06
N VAL A 33 -4.26 12.02 -0.18
CA VAL A 33 -2.85 12.04 -0.61
C VAL A 33 -2.35 13.45 -0.98
N SER A 34 -3.24 14.44 -1.08
CA SER A 34 -2.91 15.77 -1.63
C SER A 34 -1.81 16.48 -0.86
N ALA A 35 -1.79 16.36 0.47
CA ALA A 35 -0.75 16.99 1.29
C ALA A 35 0.63 16.38 1.04
N PHE A 36 0.69 15.05 0.86
CA PHE A 36 1.91 14.35 0.48
C PHE A 36 2.40 14.82 -0.89
N GLU A 37 1.53 14.83 -1.90
CA GLU A 37 1.90 15.25 -3.25
C GLU A 37 2.29 16.73 -3.31
N ALA A 38 1.60 17.61 -2.59
CA ALA A 38 1.91 19.04 -2.56
C ALA A 38 3.30 19.31 -1.95
N GLU A 39 3.66 18.60 -0.88
CA GLU A 39 4.93 18.80 -0.19
C GLU A 39 6.11 18.16 -0.95
N THR A 40 5.90 16.98 -1.53
CA THR A 40 6.96 16.18 -2.18
C THR A 40 7.08 16.44 -3.69
N ASN A 41 6.09 17.15 -4.25
CA ASN A 41 6.01 17.59 -5.64
C ASN A 41 6.50 16.54 -6.67
N PRO A 42 5.94 15.31 -6.67
CA PRO A 42 6.35 14.28 -7.60
C PRO A 42 6.08 14.71 -9.04
N PRO A 43 7.00 14.42 -9.98
CA PRO A 43 6.72 14.59 -11.40
C PRO A 43 5.57 13.67 -11.84
N GLU A 44 4.94 13.99 -12.96
CA GLU A 44 3.70 13.31 -13.40
C GLU A 44 3.89 11.80 -13.64
N ASP A 45 5.07 11.37 -14.08
CA ASP A 45 5.41 9.96 -14.23
C ASP A 45 5.48 9.24 -12.87
N VAL A 46 6.08 9.88 -11.85
CA VAL A 46 6.08 9.37 -10.47
C VAL A 46 4.66 9.34 -9.88
N LYS A 47 3.84 10.38 -10.09
CA LYS A 47 2.44 10.37 -9.64
C LYS A 47 1.66 9.18 -10.18
N LEU A 48 1.83 8.88 -11.47
CA LEU A 48 1.17 7.73 -12.09
C LEU A 48 1.63 6.42 -11.45
N ILE A 49 2.93 6.28 -11.18
CA ILE A 49 3.48 5.10 -10.50
C ILE A 49 2.90 4.97 -9.09
N LEU A 50 2.95 6.04 -8.29
CA LEU A 50 2.42 6.04 -6.91
C LEU A 50 0.94 5.67 -6.87
N ARG A 51 0.15 6.21 -7.81
CA ARG A 51 -1.28 5.92 -7.93
C ARG A 51 -1.56 4.45 -8.24
N ASN A 52 -0.77 3.81 -9.10
CA ASN A 52 -1.02 2.44 -9.55
C ASN A 52 -0.39 1.38 -8.62
N ALA A 53 0.78 1.69 -8.05
CA ALA A 53 1.61 0.73 -7.35
C ALA A 53 1.64 0.90 -5.82
N CYS A 54 1.31 2.09 -5.29
CA CYS A 54 1.56 2.41 -3.88
C CYS A 54 0.28 2.77 -3.09
N TYR A 55 -0.56 3.65 -3.63
CA TYR A 55 -1.64 4.27 -2.85
C TYR A 55 -2.73 3.30 -2.38
N ASP A 56 -2.95 2.20 -3.09
CA ASP A 56 -3.92 1.20 -2.67
C ASP A 56 -3.58 0.57 -1.31
N CYS A 57 -2.30 0.51 -0.93
CA CYS A 57 -1.86 0.00 0.37
C CYS A 57 -1.40 1.10 1.34
N HIS A 58 -0.97 2.26 0.83
CA HIS A 58 -0.31 3.31 1.63
C HIS A 58 -1.15 4.57 1.86
N SER A 59 -2.40 4.61 1.37
CA SER A 59 -3.33 5.72 1.58
C SER A 59 -4.60 5.29 2.33
N ASP A 60 -5.49 6.23 2.60
CA ASP A 60 -6.83 6.00 3.16
C ASP A 60 -7.85 5.50 2.11
N ALA A 61 -7.44 5.31 0.85
CA ALA A 61 -8.29 4.82 -0.22
C ALA A 61 -7.66 3.62 -0.96
N THR A 62 -8.34 2.47 -0.97
CA THR A 62 -7.89 1.26 -1.66
C THR A 62 -8.83 0.91 -2.81
N ARG A 63 -8.30 0.76 -4.03
CA ARG A 63 -9.03 0.13 -5.14
C ARG A 63 -9.03 -1.37 -4.97
N TYR A 64 -10.02 -1.88 -4.24
CA TYR A 64 -10.10 -3.31 -3.97
C TYR A 64 -10.38 -4.14 -5.23
N PRO A 65 -9.68 -5.26 -5.42
CA PRO A 65 -10.01 -6.22 -6.46
C PRO A 65 -11.31 -6.98 -6.12
N TRP A 66 -11.95 -7.57 -7.13
CA TRP A 66 -13.24 -8.24 -7.00
C TRP A 66 -13.26 -9.34 -5.91
N TYR A 67 -12.13 -10.01 -5.70
CA TYR A 67 -12.00 -11.10 -4.72
C TYR A 67 -11.88 -10.61 -3.26
N ASN A 68 -11.82 -9.29 -3.01
CA ASN A 68 -11.93 -8.73 -1.65
C ASN A 68 -13.30 -9.00 -1.00
N SER A 69 -14.27 -9.55 -1.74
CA SER A 69 -15.54 -10.01 -1.17
C SER A 69 -15.47 -11.45 -0.64
N ILE A 70 -14.34 -12.15 -0.81
CA ILE A 70 -14.18 -13.57 -0.43
C ILE A 70 -13.46 -13.67 0.92
N THR A 71 -14.11 -14.24 1.93
CA THR A 71 -13.48 -14.59 3.21
C THR A 71 -12.72 -15.91 3.07
N PRO A 72 -11.45 -16.03 3.54
CA PRO A 72 -10.69 -15.09 4.38
C PRO A 72 -9.76 -14.11 3.62
N VAL A 73 -9.82 -14.07 2.30
CA VAL A 73 -8.92 -13.22 1.48
C VAL A 73 -9.08 -11.74 1.81
N ASN A 74 -10.29 -11.29 2.08
CA ASN A 74 -10.60 -9.94 2.54
C ASN A 74 -9.83 -9.53 3.82
N TYR A 75 -9.72 -10.43 4.81
CA TYR A 75 -8.93 -10.20 6.02
C TYR A 75 -7.43 -10.13 5.74
N TRP A 76 -6.94 -10.98 4.84
CA TRP A 76 -5.54 -10.96 4.41
C TRP A 76 -5.19 -9.62 3.72
N LEU A 77 -6.05 -9.15 2.80
CA LEU A 77 -5.90 -7.84 2.15
C LEU A 77 -5.95 -6.69 3.16
N ALA A 78 -6.93 -6.70 4.08
CA ALA A 78 -7.03 -5.67 5.11
C ALA A 78 -5.80 -5.64 6.04
N GLY A 79 -5.22 -6.81 6.31
CA GLY A 79 -3.95 -6.93 7.03
C GLY A 79 -2.81 -6.23 6.30
N HIS A 80 -2.65 -6.47 4.99
CA HIS A 80 -1.63 -5.82 4.17
C HIS A 80 -1.80 -4.31 4.08
N VAL A 81 -3.03 -3.82 3.87
CA VAL A 81 -3.28 -2.37 3.85
C VAL A 81 -2.96 -1.73 5.21
N LYS A 82 -3.33 -2.41 6.31
CA LYS A 82 -3.02 -1.93 7.66
C LYS A 82 -1.52 -1.88 7.92
N ASP A 83 -0.78 -2.90 7.49
CA ASP A 83 0.66 -2.98 7.68
C ASP A 83 1.40 -1.98 6.77
N GLY A 84 0.99 -1.87 5.50
CA GLY A 84 1.49 -0.84 4.57
C GLY A 84 1.37 0.57 5.15
N LYS A 85 0.20 0.95 5.67
CA LYS A 85 -0.02 2.25 6.35
C LYS A 85 0.74 2.40 7.66
N LYS A 86 1.16 1.32 8.32
CA LYS A 86 2.01 1.41 9.52
C LYS A 86 3.42 1.85 9.15
N HIS A 87 3.94 1.36 8.02
CA HIS A 87 5.27 1.68 7.52
C HIS A 87 5.29 3.00 6.75
N PHE A 88 4.36 3.22 5.84
CA PHE A 88 4.33 4.40 4.99
C PHE A 88 2.87 4.83 4.76
N ASN A 89 2.43 5.92 5.39
CA ASN A 89 1.06 6.43 5.24
C ASN A 89 1.08 7.84 4.65
N VAL A 90 0.73 7.94 3.37
CA VAL A 90 0.71 9.22 2.65
C VAL A 90 -0.50 10.08 3.03
N SER A 91 -1.58 9.48 3.52
CA SER A 91 -2.78 10.20 3.97
C SER A 91 -2.60 10.85 5.33
N LYS A 92 -1.62 10.39 6.12
CA LYS A 92 -1.22 10.98 7.40
C LYS A 92 0.15 11.62 7.32
N TRP A 93 0.43 12.31 6.22
CA TRP A 93 1.73 12.95 5.98
C TRP A 93 1.95 14.20 6.83
N GLU A 94 0.92 15.04 6.93
CA GLU A 94 0.93 16.25 7.76
C GLU A 94 1.13 15.90 9.24
N GLY A 95 1.89 16.74 9.95
CA GLY A 95 2.19 16.56 11.37
C GLY A 95 3.36 15.60 11.68
N ASN A 96 3.92 14.87 10.70
CA ASN A 96 5.17 14.14 10.91
C ASN A 96 6.37 15.10 10.99
N SER A 97 7.33 14.79 11.86
CA SER A 97 8.60 15.53 11.91
C SER A 97 9.42 15.32 10.63
N VAL A 98 10.25 16.30 10.27
CA VAL A 98 11.15 16.22 9.11
C VAL A 98 12.03 14.98 9.16
N LYS A 99 12.56 14.63 10.35
CA LYS A 99 13.35 13.40 10.56
C LYS A 99 12.57 12.14 10.20
N ARG A 100 11.30 12.05 10.61
CA ARG A 100 10.45 10.91 10.30
C ARG A 100 10.16 10.85 8.80
N LYS A 101 9.85 11.98 8.17
CA LYS A 101 9.59 12.07 6.73
C LYS A 101 10.79 11.62 5.90
N ASP A 102 11.99 12.12 6.22
CA ASP A 102 13.25 11.69 5.57
C ASP A 102 13.49 10.18 5.73
N HIS A 103 13.33 9.64 6.93
CA HIS A 103 13.49 8.20 7.18
C HIS A 103 12.46 7.35 6.41
N LYS A 104 11.23 7.85 6.22
CA LYS A 104 10.23 7.15 5.39
C LYS A 104 10.58 7.12 3.91
N PHE A 105 11.27 8.14 3.41
CA PHE A 105 11.81 8.10 2.06
C PHE A 105 13.05 7.22 1.93
N GLU A 106 13.84 7.05 3.00
CA GLU A 106 14.91 6.06 3.06
C GLU A 106 14.38 4.63 2.93
N GLU A 107 13.40 4.26 3.75
CA GLU A 107 12.71 2.96 3.67
C GLU A 107 12.09 2.74 2.27
N LEU A 108 11.45 3.78 1.69
CA LEU A 108 10.88 3.69 0.35
C LEU A 108 11.94 3.33 -0.71
N ILE A 109 13.12 3.98 -0.64
CA ILE A 109 14.20 3.72 -1.58
C ILE A 109 14.68 2.28 -1.44
N GLU A 110 14.94 1.83 -0.22
CA GLU A 110 15.43 0.46 0.08
C GLU A 110 14.44 -0.60 -0.44
N GLU A 111 13.17 -0.51 -0.05
CA GLU A 111 12.14 -1.49 -0.41
C GLU A 111 11.89 -1.58 -1.93
N VAL A 112 11.99 -0.44 -2.64
CA VAL A 112 11.82 -0.39 -4.10
C VAL A 112 13.09 -0.85 -4.83
N GLU A 113 14.27 -0.53 -4.30
CA GLU A 113 15.57 -0.94 -4.86
C GLU A 113 15.81 -2.45 -4.71
N GLU A 114 15.40 -3.03 -3.58
CA GLU A 114 15.47 -4.47 -3.30
C GLU A 114 14.35 -5.27 -3.99
N GLY A 115 13.34 -4.60 -4.52
CA GLY A 115 12.21 -5.22 -5.21
C GLY A 115 11.21 -5.91 -4.27
N GLU A 116 11.25 -5.58 -2.99
CA GLU A 116 10.25 -6.00 -1.99
C GLU A 116 8.92 -5.27 -2.20
N MET A 117 8.97 -4.05 -2.72
CA MET A 117 7.81 -3.25 -3.09
C MET A 117 7.74 -2.96 -4.60
N PRO A 118 6.55 -3.08 -5.22
CA PRO A 118 5.29 -3.57 -4.63
C PRO A 118 5.31 -5.07 -4.37
N LEU A 119 4.57 -5.52 -3.35
CA LEU A 119 4.48 -6.94 -2.99
C LEU A 119 4.22 -7.82 -4.21
N ASN A 120 5.01 -8.88 -4.39
CA ASN A 120 4.84 -9.82 -5.50
C ASN A 120 3.40 -10.33 -5.62
N SER A 121 2.76 -10.67 -4.50
CA SER A 121 1.38 -11.15 -4.44
C SER A 121 0.35 -10.11 -4.92
N TYR A 122 0.65 -8.82 -4.79
CA TYR A 122 -0.18 -7.73 -5.30
C TYR A 122 -0.09 -7.64 -6.83
N THR A 123 1.12 -7.77 -7.38
CA THR A 123 1.35 -7.69 -8.84
C THR A 123 0.74 -8.86 -9.63
N TRP A 124 0.42 -9.98 -8.98
CA TRP A 124 -0.27 -11.11 -9.63
C TRP A 124 -1.67 -10.75 -10.15
N THR A 125 -2.33 -9.78 -9.51
CA THR A 125 -3.68 -9.35 -9.86
C THR A 125 -3.74 -7.88 -10.29
N HIS A 126 -2.67 -7.12 -10.07
CA HIS A 126 -2.48 -5.72 -10.49
C HIS A 126 -1.21 -5.63 -11.35
N GLY A 127 -1.32 -6.09 -12.60
CA GLY A 127 -0.17 -6.10 -13.52
C GLY A 127 0.38 -4.70 -13.83
N ASP A 128 -0.45 -3.68 -13.71
CA ASP A 128 -0.11 -2.26 -13.83
C ASP A 128 0.71 -1.71 -12.66
N ALA A 129 0.73 -2.42 -11.52
CA ALA A 129 1.59 -2.11 -10.39
C ALA A 129 3.02 -2.66 -10.54
N LYS A 130 3.26 -3.57 -11.50
CA LYS A 130 4.59 -4.15 -11.68
C LYS A 130 5.55 -3.10 -12.26
N LEU A 131 6.51 -2.67 -11.46
CA LEU A 131 7.48 -1.66 -11.86
C LEU A 131 8.51 -2.23 -12.84
N THR A 132 8.81 -1.46 -13.88
CA THR A 132 9.98 -1.65 -14.73
C THR A 132 11.22 -1.06 -14.06
N GLU A 133 12.42 -1.49 -14.49
CA GLU A 133 13.69 -0.92 -14.00
C GLU A 133 13.75 0.62 -14.18
N ALA A 134 13.18 1.12 -15.28
CA ALA A 134 13.09 2.56 -15.53
C ALA A 134 12.17 3.25 -14.50
N GLN A 135 11.02 2.67 -14.18
CA GLN A 135 10.11 3.21 -13.17
C GLN A 135 10.70 3.14 -11.76
N VAL A 136 11.40 2.05 -11.42
CA VAL A 136 12.16 1.91 -10.16
C VAL A 136 13.17 3.06 -10.04
N LYS A 137 13.98 3.28 -11.08
CA LYS A 137 14.95 4.38 -11.09
C LYS A 137 14.28 5.74 -10.95
N THR A 138 13.20 6.00 -11.67
CA THR A 138 12.44 7.25 -11.62
C THR A 138 11.92 7.53 -10.20
N VAL A 139 11.36 6.52 -9.52
CA VAL A 139 10.88 6.67 -8.13
C VAL A 139 12.03 6.92 -7.16
N ILE A 140 13.13 6.16 -7.27
CA ILE A 140 14.30 6.31 -6.40
C ILE A 140 14.94 7.69 -6.57
N ASP A 141 15.10 8.18 -7.80
CA ASP A 141 15.70 9.47 -8.08
C ASP A 141 14.87 10.62 -7.50
N TRP A 142 13.55 10.57 -7.68
CA TRP A 142 12.64 11.53 -7.05
C TRP A 142 12.70 11.44 -5.52
N ALA A 143 12.67 10.24 -4.95
CA ALA A 143 12.76 10.04 -3.50
C ALA A 143 14.06 10.62 -2.92
N LYS A 144 15.20 10.43 -3.60
CA LYS A 144 16.49 11.03 -3.22
C LYS A 144 16.44 12.56 -3.25
N GLN A 145 15.79 13.17 -4.24
CA GLN A 145 15.61 14.63 -4.30
C GLN A 145 14.77 15.15 -3.13
N VAL A 146 13.69 14.43 -2.78
CA VAL A 146 12.86 14.77 -1.61
C VAL A 146 13.66 14.69 -0.31
N ARG A 147 14.49 13.64 -0.14
CA ARG A 147 15.41 13.54 1.02
C ARG A 147 16.40 14.69 1.11
N VAL A 148 16.98 15.12 -0.02
CA VAL A 148 17.86 16.30 -0.04
C VAL A 148 17.09 17.54 0.43
N MET A 149 15.86 17.74 -0.04
CA MET A 149 15.00 18.84 0.40
C MET A 149 14.76 18.80 1.92
N TYR A 150 14.47 17.65 2.51
CA TYR A 150 14.34 17.50 3.97
C TYR A 150 15.65 17.70 4.72
N GLY A 151 16.78 17.26 4.16
CA GLY A 151 18.11 17.45 4.74
C GLY A 151 18.52 18.92 4.85
N LEU A 152 17.98 19.78 3.99
CA LEU A 152 18.18 21.23 4.01
C LEU A 152 17.24 21.97 4.96
N GLN A 153 16.17 21.33 5.44
CA GLN A 153 15.27 21.95 6.40
C GLN A 153 15.91 21.99 7.79
N PRO A 154 15.74 23.09 8.55
CA PRO A 154 16.17 23.13 9.93
C PRO A 154 15.40 22.06 10.71
N LYS A 155 16.13 21.18 11.39
CA LYS A 155 15.54 20.12 12.23
C LYS A 155 15.15 20.76 13.55
N PRO A 156 13.86 20.98 13.85
CA PRO A 156 13.48 21.37 15.21
C PRO A 156 13.86 20.21 16.14
N GLU A 157 14.64 20.54 17.17
CA GLU A 157 15.07 19.61 18.23
C GLU A 157 13.86 18.98 18.95
#